data_AF-A0A5C5UWR3-F1
#
_entry.id   AF-A0A5C5UWR3-F1
#
_cell.length_a   1.000
_cell.length_b   1.000
_cell.length_c   1.000
_cell.angle_alpha   90.00
_cell.angle_beta   90.00
_cell.angle_gamma   90.00
#
_symmetry.space_group_name_H-M   'P 1'
#
loop_
_entity.id
_entity.type
_entity.pdbx_description
1 polymer ?
#
loop_
_entity_poly.entity_id
_entity_poly.type
_entity_poly.pdbx_seq_one_letter_code
_entity_poly.pdbx_strand_id
1 'polypeptide(L)'
;MARPTHDKPISPDERQLAERLGFVTGKWYWIRRSDGSLSPHLFHRIEVDAQGNYVGQFFVGSFLRRFPLSAAVGEATMPRKR
;
A
#
# COMPACT_ATOMS: atom_id res chain seq x y z
N MET A 1 -17.06 -3.18 17.87
CA MET A 1 -16.19 -2.83 16.73
C MET A 1 -15.15 -3.92 16.60
N ALA A 2 -15.19 -4.73 15.54
CA ALA A 2 -14.27 -5.85 15.39
C ALA A 2 -12.84 -5.34 15.17
N ARG A 3 -11.92 -5.66 16.08
CA ARG A 3 -10.48 -5.58 15.80
C ARG A 3 -10.20 -6.47 14.59
N PRO A 4 -9.49 -6.01 13.54
CA PRO A 4 -8.98 -6.92 12.52
C PRO A 4 -7.95 -7.81 13.22
N THR A 5 -8.42 -8.97 13.64
CA THR A 5 -7.66 -9.99 14.34
C THR A 5 -7.23 -10.96 13.24
N HIS A 6 -5.92 -11.21 13.10
CA HIS A 6 -5.24 -11.91 11.99
C HIS A 6 -5.00 -11.07 10.71
N ASP A 7 -4.06 -10.11 10.76
CA ASP A 7 -3.33 -9.77 9.54
C ASP A 7 -2.41 -10.96 9.21
N LYS A 8 -2.71 -11.69 8.13
CA LYS A 8 -1.88 -12.82 7.69
C LYS A 8 -0.48 -12.29 7.41
N PRO A 9 0.59 -12.89 7.95
CA PRO A 9 1.96 -12.47 7.66
C PRO A 9 2.17 -12.44 6.15
N ILE A 10 2.83 -11.37 5.68
CA ILE A 10 3.16 -11.18 4.26
C ILE A 10 4.07 -12.33 3.85
N SER A 11 3.64 -13.12 2.87
CA SER A 11 4.40 -14.27 2.41
C SER A 11 5.63 -13.79 1.61
N PRO A 12 6.76 -14.52 1.62
CA PRO A 12 7.96 -14.13 0.87
C PRO A 12 7.70 -13.86 -0.61
N ASP A 13 6.81 -14.65 -1.23
CA ASP A 13 6.42 -14.49 -2.63
C ASP A 13 5.68 -13.17 -2.88
N GLU A 14 4.78 -12.78 -1.97
CA GLU A 14 4.03 -11.53 -2.06
C GLU A 14 4.96 -10.32 -1.93
N ARG A 15 5.96 -10.45 -1.06
CA ARG A 15 6.99 -9.43 -0.89
C ARG A 15 7.87 -9.29 -2.13
N GLN A 16 8.36 -10.41 -2.66
CA GLN A 16 9.15 -10.39 -3.90
C GLN A 16 8.34 -9.86 -5.08
N LEU A 17 7.07 -10.23 -5.20
CA LEU A 17 6.18 -9.72 -6.23
C LEU A 17 5.99 -8.21 -6.10
N ALA A 18 5.72 -7.71 -4.89
CA ALA A 18 5.61 -6.28 -4.64
C ALA A 18 6.90 -5.54 -5.03
N GLU A 19 8.06 -6.05 -4.61
CA GLU A 19 9.36 -5.46 -4.91
C GLU A 19 9.65 -5.44 -6.42
N ARG A 20 9.30 -6.52 -7.14
CA ARG A 20 9.38 -6.57 -8.62
C ARG A 20 8.49 -5.54 -9.30
N LEU A 21 7.41 -5.12 -8.65
CA LEU A 21 6.50 -4.08 -9.12
C LEU A 21 6.86 -2.68 -8.60
N GLY A 22 8.00 -2.54 -7.89
CA GLY A 22 8.48 -1.27 -7.35
C GLY A 22 7.90 -0.87 -5.98
N PHE A 23 7.21 -1.79 -5.30
CA PHE A 23 6.59 -1.56 -4.01
C PHE A 23 7.32 -2.29 -2.88
N VAL A 24 7.67 -1.56 -1.83
CA VAL A 24 8.37 -2.10 -0.67
C VAL A 24 7.52 -1.92 0.58
N THR A 25 7.22 -3.01 1.28
CA THR A 25 6.50 -2.98 2.56
C THR A 25 7.19 -2.02 3.53
N GLY A 26 6.41 -1.12 4.13
CA GLY A 26 6.91 -0.12 5.08
C GLY A 26 7.52 1.12 4.42
N LYS A 27 7.48 1.25 3.09
CA LYS A 27 7.77 2.53 2.40
C LYS A 27 6.51 3.35 2.21
N TRP A 28 6.69 4.67 2.19
CA TRP A 28 5.62 5.62 1.90
C TRP A 28 5.57 5.90 0.40
N TYR A 29 4.36 6.07 -0.13
CA TYR A 29 4.10 6.39 -1.52
C TYR A 29 3.09 7.52 -1.61
N TRP A 30 3.28 8.40 -2.59
CA TRP A 30 2.27 9.40 -2.96
C TRP A 30 1.15 8.70 -3.73
N ILE A 31 -0.06 8.70 -3.16
CA ILE A 31 -1.24 8.13 -3.79
C ILE A 31 -2.08 9.26 -4.36
N ARG A 32 -2.38 9.19 -5.66
CA ARG A 32 -3.33 10.06 -6.33
C ARG A 32 -4.75 9.55 -6.10
N ARG A 33 -5.54 10.36 -5.40
CA ARG A 33 -6.95 10.07 -5.08
C ARG A 33 -7.85 10.45 -6.25
N SER A 34 -9.11 10.02 -6.20
CA SER A 34 -10.11 10.27 -7.24
C SER A 34 -10.44 11.76 -7.45
N ASP A 35 -10.25 12.58 -6.42
CA ASP A 35 -10.39 14.04 -6.48
C ASP A 35 -9.13 14.74 -7.04
N GLY A 36 -8.12 13.98 -7.44
CA GLY A 36 -6.85 14.48 -7.98
C GLY A 36 -5.82 14.87 -6.92
N SER A 37 -6.19 14.87 -5.64
CA SER A 37 -5.26 15.19 -4.54
C SER A 37 -4.20 14.10 -4.35
N LEU A 38 -3.03 14.50 -3.88
CA LEU A 38 -1.94 13.59 -3.50
C LEU A 38 -1.90 13.44 -1.98
N SER A 39 -1.89 12.19 -1.50
CA SER A 39 -1.76 11.89 -0.08
C SER A 39 -0.70 10.80 0.14
N PRO A 40 0.21 10.97 1.12
CA PRO A 40 1.23 9.97 1.39
C PRO A 40 0.63 8.83 2.20
N HIS A 41 0.81 7.59 1.75
CA HIS A 41 0.34 6.40 2.45
C HIS A 41 1.44 5.34 2.53
N LEU A 42 1.47 4.60 3.64
CA LEU A 42 2.44 3.55 3.89
C LEU A 42 2.00 2.27 3.20
N PHE A 43 2.82 1.71 2.31
CA PHE A 43 2.51 0.44 1.66
C PHE A 43 2.63 -0.73 2.64
N HIS A 44 1.61 -1.58 2.66
CA HIS A 44 1.55 -2.78 3.49
C HIS A 44 1.89 -4.02 2.66
N ARG A 45 1.04 -4.35 1.67
CA ARG A 45 1.17 -5.56 0.85
C ARG A 45 0.51 -5.40 -0.50
N ILE A 46 0.85 -6.30 -1.41
CA ILE A 46 0.12 -6.51 -2.66
C ILE A 46 -1.01 -7.53 -2.46
N GLU A 47 -2.10 -7.36 -3.18
CA GLU A 47 -3.28 -8.24 -3.22
C GLU A 47 -3.75 -8.34 -4.68
N VAL A 48 -4.52 -9.38 -5.00
CA VAL A 48 -5.22 -9.51 -6.28
C VAL A 48 -6.71 -9.25 -6.02
N ASP A 49 -7.31 -8.34 -6.77
CA ASP A 49 -8.74 -8.05 -6.66
C ASP A 49 -9.61 -9.15 -7.32
N ALA A 50 -10.93 -9.02 -7.21
CA ALA A 50 -11.88 -9.98 -7.78
C ALA A 50 -11.84 -10.07 -9.31
N GLN A 51 -11.20 -9.11 -9.99
CA GLN A 51 -11.05 -9.04 -11.44
C GLN A 51 -9.68 -9.58 -11.89
N GLY A 52 -8.81 -9.98 -10.96
CA GLY A 52 -7.48 -10.49 -11.27
C GLY A 52 -6.41 -9.40 -11.39
N ASN A 53 -6.73 -8.14 -11.04
CA ASN A 53 -5.75 -7.05 -11.08
C ASN A 53 -4.95 -6.97 -9.79
N TYR A 54 -3.66 -6.63 -9.91
CA TYR A 54 -2.83 -6.31 -8.76
C TYR A 54 -3.22 -4.97 -8.15
N VAL A 55 -3.49 -4.98 -6.85
CA VAL A 55 -3.79 -3.81 -6.05
C VAL A 55 -2.86 -3.75 -4.83
N GLY A 56 -2.57 -2.54 -4.36
CA GLY A 56 -1.80 -2.33 -3.14
C GLY A 56 -2.71 -2.04 -1.96
N GLN A 57 -2.42 -2.65 -0.82
CA GLN A 57 -2.97 -2.22 0.46
C GLN A 57 -2.05 -1.19 1.10
N PHE A 58 -2.61 -0.08 1.53
CA PHE A 58 -1.89 1.02 2.16
C PHE A 58 -2.55 1.42 3.47
N PHE A 59 -1.74 1.81 4.45
CA PHE A 59 -2.23 2.42 5.67
C PHE A 59 -2.59 3.89 5.43
N VAL A 60 -3.87 4.18 5.64
CA VAL A 60 -4.46 5.53 5.68
C VAL A 60 -4.82 5.81 7.14
N GLY A 61 -3.89 6.43 7.86
CA GLY A 61 -3.94 6.49 9.32
C GLY A 61 -3.86 5.08 9.91
N SER A 62 -4.87 4.69 10.69
CA SER A 62 -4.93 3.36 11.32
C SER A 62 -5.65 2.30 10.50
N PHE A 63 -6.12 2.63 9.28
CA PHE A 63 -6.93 1.74 8.46
C PHE A 63 -6.21 1.32 7.19
N LEU A 64 -6.41 0.07 6.77
CA LEU A 64 -5.98 -0.40 5.46
C LEU A 64 -7.01 0.00 4.39
N ARG A 65 -6.51 0.58 3.30
CA ARG A 65 -7.28 0.89 2.09
C ARG A 65 -6.59 0.26 0.90
N ARG A 66 -7.39 -0.21 -0.06
CA ARG A 66 -6.90 -0.70 -1.35
C ARG A 66 -6.82 0.45 -2.34
N PHE A 67 -5.72 0.52 -3.06
CA PHE A 67 -5.53 1.41 -4.19
C PHE A 67 -4.98 0.60 -5.37
N PRO A 68 -5.35 0.93 -6.61
CA PRO A 68 -4.66 0.37 -7.78
C PRO A 68 -3.20 0.81 -7.72
N LEU A 69 -2.27 -0.06 -8.14
CA LEU A 69 -0.84 0.27 -8.11
C LEU A 69 -0.52 1.52 -8.97
N SER A 70 -1.30 1.74 -10.03
CA SER A 70 -1.22 2.94 -10.88
C SER A 70 -1.57 4.25 -10.18
N ALA A 71 -2.23 4.22 -9.02
CA ALA A 71 -2.48 5.41 -8.21
C ALA A 71 -1.22 5.89 -7.47
N ALA A 72 -0.21 5.03 -7.30
CA ALA A 72 1.05 5.43 -6.71
C ALA A 72 1.90 6.18 -7.75
N VAL A 73 2.12 7.46 -7.50
CA VAL A 73 2.85 8.34 -8.44
C VAL A 73 4.34 8.47 -8.10
N GLY A 74 4.78 7.92 -6.98
CA GLY A 74 6.18 7.89 -6.57
C GLY A 74 6.37 7.58 -5.09
N GLU A 75 7.62 7.29 -4.70
CA GLU A 75 8.00 7.15 -3.28
C GLU A 75 7.87 8.51 -2.57
N ALA A 76 7.32 8.49 -1.36
CA ALA A 76 7.24 9.65 -0.49
C ALA A 76 8.30 9.55 0.60
N THR A 77 9.10 10.60 0.78
CA THR A 77 10.07 10.67 1.88
C THR A 77 9.46 11.46 3.02
N MET A 78 8.99 10.77 4.05
CA MET A 78 8.57 11.42 5.30
C MET A 78 9.81 11.84 6.09
N PRO A 79 9.95 13.11 6.50
CA PRO A 79 11.03 13.51 7.39
C PRO A 79 10.88 12.73 8.69
N ARG A 80 11.92 11.95 9.04
CA ARG A 80 11.99 11.34 10.37
C ARG A 80 12.04 12.49 11.38
N LYS A 81 11.08 12.55 12.31
CA LYS A 81 11.22 13.44 13.47
C LYS A 81 12.55 13.07 14.15
N ARG A 82 13.47 14.02 14.17
CA ARG A 82 14.68 13.96 14.99
C ARG A 82 14.31 14.07 16.46
#